data_AF-A0A7Y1SPQ6-F1
#
_entry.id   AF-A0A7Y1SPQ6-F1
#
_cell.length_a   1.000
_cell.length_b   1.000
_cell.length_c   1.000
_cell.angle_alpha   90.00
_cell.angle_beta   90.00
_cell.angle_gamma   90.00
#
_symmetry.space_group_name_H-M   'P 1'
#
loop_
_entity.id
_entity.type
_entity.pdbx_description
1 polymer ?
#
loop_
_entity_poly.entity_id
_entity_poly.type
_entity_poly.pdbx_seq_one_letter_code
_entity_poly.pdbx_strand_id
1 'polypeptide(L)'
;MSISQRDQSVLDFERSWWLIPGPKDRAIKEHLSMSATQYYRLLRRLADDPEAEEYDPLTVRRLRRSAGRKAVRRITAEGDQL
;
A
#
# COMPACT_ATOMS: atom_id res chain seq x y z
N MET A 1 14.89 -10.52 10.43
CA MET A 1 14.22 -11.55 9.62
C MET A 1 13.96 -10.90 8.26
N SER A 2 13.36 -11.57 7.28
CA SER A 2 13.13 -10.99 5.95
C SER A 2 11.64 -10.74 5.78
N ILE A 3 11.28 -9.60 5.18
CA ILE A 3 9.89 -9.27 4.84
C ILE A 3 9.29 -10.40 3.99
N SER A 4 8.02 -10.72 4.22
CA SER A 4 7.37 -11.84 3.53
C SER A 4 7.22 -11.53 2.03
N GLN A 5 7.13 -12.56 1.18
CA GLN A 5 6.91 -12.36 -0.27
C GLN A 5 5.69 -11.47 -0.56
N ARG A 6 4.61 -11.60 0.23
CA ARG A 6 3.43 -10.74 0.12
C ARG A 6 3.76 -9.26 0.39
N ASP A 7 4.61 -8.99 1.38
CA ASP A 7 5.02 -7.64 1.74
C ASP A 7 5.91 -7.04 0.64
N GLN A 8 6.79 -7.86 0.05
CA GLN A 8 7.60 -7.47 -1.13
C GLN A 8 6.70 -7.13 -2.31
N SER A 9 5.71 -7.97 -2.64
CA SER A 9 4.76 -7.70 -3.72
C SER A 9 3.97 -6.42 -3.50
N VAL A 10 3.62 -6.10 -2.25
CA VAL A 10 2.90 -4.86 -1.91
C VAL A 10 3.78 -3.63 -2.12
N LEU A 11 5.05 -3.68 -1.72
CA LEU A 11 6.01 -2.59 -1.97
C LEU A 11 6.32 -2.42 -3.46
N ASP A 12 6.50 -3.52 -4.20
CA ASP A 12 6.75 -3.49 -5.64
C ASP A 12 5.53 -2.96 -6.42
N PHE A 13 4.32 -3.39 -6.03
CA PHE A 13 3.08 -2.84 -6.58
C PHE A 13 2.98 -1.34 -6.30
N GLU A 14 3.34 -0.88 -5.10
CA GLU A 14 3.29 0.55 -4.75
C GLU A 14 4.38 1.37 -5.45
N ARG A 15 5.45 0.73 -5.91
CA ARG A 15 6.41 1.35 -6.82
C ARG A 15 5.88 1.46 -8.25
N SER A 16 4.96 0.59 -8.66
CA SER A 16 4.46 0.58 -10.04
C SER A 16 3.08 1.22 -10.20
N TRP A 17 2.35 1.46 -9.11
CA TRP A 17 0.94 1.89 -9.18
C TRP A 17 0.75 3.23 -9.90
N TRP A 18 1.72 4.14 -9.85
CA TRP A 18 1.63 5.43 -10.55
C TRP A 18 1.63 5.30 -12.08
N LEU A 19 2.01 4.13 -12.61
CA LEU A 19 1.98 3.81 -14.04
C LEU A 19 0.67 3.15 -14.46
N ILE A 20 -0.12 2.64 -13.50
CA ILE A 20 -1.35 1.90 -13.78
C ILE A 20 -2.50 2.91 -13.88
N PRO A 21 -3.13 3.09 -15.06
CA PRO A 21 -4.31 3.91 -15.17
C PRO A 21 -5.51 3.20 -14.53
N GLY A 22 -6.33 3.96 -13.82
CA GLY A 22 -7.60 3.48 -13.27
C GLY A 22 -7.63 3.29 -11.75
N PRO A 23 -8.73 2.73 -11.22
CA PRO A 23 -9.00 2.69 -9.79
C PRO A 23 -8.07 1.72 -9.07
N LYS A 24 -7.36 2.24 -8.08
CA LYS A 24 -6.36 1.50 -7.30
C LYS A 24 -6.93 0.24 -6.62
N ASP A 25 -8.19 0.26 -6.16
CA ASP A 25 -8.83 -0.92 -5.53
C ASP A 25 -8.91 -2.11 -6.51
N ARG A 26 -9.21 -1.84 -7.78
CA ARG A 26 -9.29 -2.88 -8.80
C ARG A 26 -7.92 -3.48 -9.07
N ALA A 27 -6.91 -2.63 -9.27
CA ALA A 27 -5.54 -3.10 -9.47
C ALA A 27 -5.01 -3.88 -8.25
N ILE A 28 -5.34 -3.46 -7.03
CA ILE A 28 -4.99 -4.21 -5.81
C ILE A 28 -5.65 -5.60 -5.82
N LYS A 29 -6.95 -5.70 -6.16
CA LYS A 29 -7.62 -7.00 -6.24
C LYS A 29 -7.05 -7.89 -7.34
N GLU A 30 -6.75 -7.34 -8.51
CA GLU A 30 -6.26 -8.10 -9.66
C GLU A 30 -4.80 -8.54 -9.49
N HIS A 31 -3.92 -7.67 -8.97
CA HIS A 31 -2.49 -7.96 -8.82
C HIS A 31 -2.13 -8.65 -7.51
N LEU A 32 -2.77 -8.25 -6.40
CA LEU A 32 -2.41 -8.71 -5.06
C LEU A 32 -3.44 -9.68 -4.47
N SER A 33 -4.53 -9.97 -5.19
CA SER A 33 -5.61 -10.87 -4.77
C SER A 33 -6.15 -10.54 -3.37
N MET A 34 -6.19 -9.25 -3.02
CA MET A 34 -6.62 -8.77 -1.71
C MET A 34 -7.55 -7.55 -1.82
N SER A 35 -8.31 -7.27 -0.77
CA SER A 35 -9.15 -6.07 -0.70
C SER A 35 -8.31 -4.82 -0.40
N ALA A 36 -8.75 -3.64 -0.88
CA ALA A 36 -8.07 -2.38 -0.53
C ALA A 36 -7.95 -2.18 0.99
N THR A 37 -8.94 -2.59 1.78
CA THR A 37 -8.89 -2.50 3.25
C THR A 37 -7.74 -3.32 3.84
N GLN A 38 -7.51 -4.53 3.33
CA GLN A 38 -6.40 -5.36 3.80
C GLN A 38 -5.06 -4.79 3.32
N TYR A 39 -5.02 -4.30 2.08
CA TYR A 39 -3.86 -3.64 1.50
C TYR A 39 -3.43 -2.43 2.34
N TYR A 40 -4.33 -1.47 2.61
CA TYR A 40 -3.97 -0.27 3.38
C TYR A 40 -3.56 -0.57 4.82
N ARG A 41 -4.13 -1.61 5.44
CA ARG A 41 -3.67 -2.08 6.76
C ARG A 41 -2.26 -2.63 6.71
N LEU A 42 -1.95 -3.46 5.71
CA LEU A 42 -0.62 -4.01 5.53
C LEU A 42 0.39 -2.91 5.21
N LEU A 43 0.04 -1.99 4.33
CA LEU A 43 0.80 -0.80 3.99
C LEU A 43 1.18 -0.01 5.26
N ARG A 44 0.21 0.23 6.15
CA ARG A 44 0.46 0.94 7.42
C ARG A 44 1.42 0.18 8.33
N ARG A 45 1.32 -1.15 8.40
CA ARG A 45 2.26 -1.99 9.15
C ARG A 45 3.66 -1.94 8.55
N LEU A 46 3.79 -2.08 7.23
CA LEU A 46 5.06 -2.02 6.51
C LEU A 46 5.72 -0.64 6.62
N ALA A 47 4.92 0.42 6.77
CA ALA A 47 5.45 1.74 7.07
C ALA A 47 6.22 1.73 8.39
N ASP A 48 5.77 1.02 9.42
CA ASP A 48 6.44 0.97 10.73
C ASP A 48 7.46 -0.19 10.86
N ASP A 49 7.59 -1.04 9.84
CA ASP A 49 8.47 -2.21 9.84
C ASP A 49 9.89 -1.85 9.37
N PRO A 50 10.93 -2.08 10.19
CA PRO A 50 12.31 -1.81 9.78
C PRO A 50 12.76 -2.69 8.62
N GLU A 51 12.26 -3.93 8.50
CA GLU A 51 12.68 -4.84 7.44
C GLU A 51 12.16 -4.36 6.07
N ALA A 52 10.98 -3.74 6.05
CA ALA A 52 10.45 -3.09 4.84
C ALA A 52 11.27 -1.86 4.44
N GLU A 53 11.79 -1.10 5.42
CA GLU A 53 12.71 0.02 5.15
C GLU A 53 14.05 -0.47 4.60
N GLU A 54 14.54 -1.64 5.03
CA GLU A 54 15.74 -2.24 4.44
C GLU A 54 15.53 -2.69 2.98
N TYR A 55 14.33 -3.15 2.64
CA TYR A 55 13.98 -3.56 1.27
C TYR A 55 13.80 -2.37 0.31
N ASP A 56 12.95 -1.40 0.68
CA ASP A 56 12.74 -0.18 -0.10
C ASP A 56 12.60 1.06 0.81
N PRO A 57 13.73 1.68 1.20
CA PRO A 57 13.71 2.80 2.12
C PRO A 57 13.02 4.03 1.53
N LEU A 58 13.04 4.22 0.20
CA LEU A 58 12.45 5.39 -0.44
C LEU A 58 10.93 5.31 -0.44
N THR A 59 10.39 4.15 -0.80
CA THR A 59 8.95 3.90 -0.78
C THR A 59 8.41 3.97 0.64
N VAL A 60 9.07 3.31 1.60
CA VAL A 60 8.64 3.32 3.02
C VAL A 60 8.69 4.73 3.63
N ARG A 61 9.72 5.53 3.35
CA ARG A 61 9.79 6.93 3.85
C ARG A 61 8.71 7.82 3.25
N ARG A 62 8.39 7.67 1.95
CA ARG A 62 7.26 8.36 1.32
C ARG A 62 5.93 7.93 1.93
N LEU A 63 5.78 6.64 2.20
CA LEU A 63 4.63 6.04 2.83
C LEU A 63 4.39 6.62 4.23
N ARG A 64 5.43 6.64 5.09
CA ARG A 64 5.39 7.24 6.43
C ARG A 64 4.94 8.70 6.38
N ARG A 65 5.50 9.49 5.45
CA ARG A 65 5.09 10.91 5.28
C ARG A 65 3.63 11.06 4.83
N SER A 66 3.14 10.15 4.00
CA SER A 66 1.77 10.21 3.49
C SER A 66 0.75 9.68 4.51
N ALA A 67 1.11 8.67 5.29
CA ALA A 67 0.30 8.07 6.34
C ALA A 67 0.01 9.05 7.49
N GLY A 68 0.95 9.93 7.82
CA GLY A 68 0.75 11.00 8.81
C GLY A 68 -0.33 12.03 8.42
N ARG A 69 -0.73 12.11 7.15
CA ARG A 69 -1.72 13.08 6.65
C ARG A 69 -3.13 12.50 6.47
N LYS A 70 -3.32 11.19 6.51
CA LYS A 70 -4.61 10.52 6.18
C LYS A 70 -5.22 9.72 7.34
N ALA A 71 -4.95 10.10 8.59
CA ALA A 71 -5.54 9.40 9.73
C ALA A 71 -7.05 9.68 9.94
N VAL A 72 -7.66 10.64 9.26
CA VAL A 72 -9.08 10.97 9.48
C VAL A 72 -9.80 11.31 8.18
N ARG A 73 -10.26 10.29 7.45
CA ARG A 73 -11.56 10.35 6.73
C ARG A 73 -11.96 8.98 6.21
N ARG A 74 -13.10 8.49 6.70
CA ARG A 74 -13.99 7.52 6.02
C ARG A 74 -13.34 6.22 5.57
N ILE A 75 -13.40 5.20 6.42
CA ILE A 75 -13.75 3.84 5.96
C ILE A 75 -15.28 3.70 5.82
N THR A 76 -15.95 4.78 5.43
CA THR A 76 -17.38 4.80 5.10
C THR A 76 -17.57 5.70 3.89
N ALA A 77 -17.23 5.16 2.73
CA ALA A 77 -17.94 5.40 1.48
C ALA A 77 -17.28 4.59 0.37
N GLU A 78 -18.03 3.61 -0.13
CA GLU A 78 -18.42 3.60 -1.55
C GLU A 78 -17.90 4.81 -2.35
N GLY A 79 -17.16 4.55 -3.41
CA GLY A 79 -16.79 5.59 -4.38
C GLY A 79 -15.29 5.67 -4.57
N ASP A 80 -14.77 4.82 -5.44
CA ASP A 80 -13.99 5.31 -6.57
C ASP A 80 -14.07 4.27 -7.69
N GLN A 81 -15.31 4.13 -8.19
CA GLN A 81 -15.60 3.54 -9.48
C GLN A 81 -15.84 4.74 -10.42
N LEU A 82 -14.76 5.24 -11.00
CA LEU A 82 -14.78 6.10 -12.18
C LEU A 82 -13.83 5.51 -13.22
#